data_AF-A0A5N6SJQ4-F1
#
_entry.id   AF-A0A5N6SJQ4-F1
#
_cell.length_a   1.000
_cell.length_b   1.000
_cell.length_c   1.000
_cell.angle_alpha   90.00
_cell.angle_beta   90.00
_cell.angle_gamma   90.00
#
_symmetry.space_group_name_H-M   'P 1'
#
loop_
_entity.id
_entity.type
_entity.pdbx_description
1 polymer ?
#
loop_
_entity_poly.entity_id
_entity_poly.type
_entity_poly.pdbx_seq_one_letter_code
_entity_poly.pdbx_strand_id
1 'polypeptide(L)'
;MASVAERTRECLAELEVHFTETKIPSDVLIILGRTGSGKSSLLEDLSGLNGYSQQSVDSVTTTIQLCKAIINDKPYFVMDTPGFDPNAEERAFREIIRGVQSIRPFARITGFLYLTCIPQERFDDFDRKLIQFIRALSGLQYIPRVTFITTFWTATPGQAASYSHRLASLRRRWEDGVNVRGLKTYQHGWDYNGAGGDRGVIIDWFINREQIARHAKEMVTRNYSNPSIVASRIEAELDANVPIHETDAGRLLGLPTPAPSQFTTSAHAAARPSQNASSHTDASNPVPPLAAHTSSNTTQEQTATPPPATSATQVLLEGLSWCFRNINLGSVARGTGSRPSMVSGDPYRGGGDPLSHVDLMKSRGLDSSREARVIYARQHGIGGVPFSASWGEAMLRHLQKNG
;
A
#
# COMPACT_ATOMS: atom_id res chain seq x y z
N MET A 1 3.50 -25.19 0.60
CA MET A 1 2.85 -24.12 -0.17
C MET A 1 3.89 -23.04 -0.44
N ALA A 2 3.94 -22.48 -1.65
CA ALA A 2 4.79 -21.35 -1.97
C ALA A 2 4.50 -20.16 -1.04
N SER A 3 5.53 -19.43 -0.64
CA SER A 3 5.39 -18.23 0.20
C SER A 3 4.69 -17.10 -0.57
N VAL A 4 4.13 -16.11 0.13
CA VAL A 4 3.50 -14.94 -0.53
C VAL A 4 4.50 -14.20 -1.44
N ALA A 5 5.74 -14.04 -0.99
CA ALA A 5 6.79 -13.41 -1.79
C ALA A 5 7.14 -14.21 -3.05
N GLU A 6 7.09 -15.54 -2.97
CA GLU A 6 7.29 -16.43 -4.11
C GLU A 6 6.15 -16.34 -5.12
N ARG A 7 4.89 -16.35 -4.66
CA ARG A 7 3.72 -16.13 -5.51
C ARG A 7 3.76 -14.78 -6.23
N THR A 8 4.16 -13.71 -5.53
CA THR A 8 4.33 -12.38 -6.14
C THR A 8 5.39 -12.42 -7.25
N ARG A 9 6.51 -13.10 -7.03
CA ARG A 9 7.59 -13.24 -8.02
C ARG A 9 7.15 -14.03 -9.24
N GLU A 10 6.43 -15.12 -9.03
CA GLU A 10 5.85 -15.94 -10.11
C GLU A 10 4.88 -15.10 -10.95
N CYS A 11 4.01 -14.30 -10.32
CA CYS A 11 3.10 -13.40 -11.03
C CYS A 11 3.84 -12.35 -11.86
N LEU A 12 4.92 -11.75 -11.33
CA LEU A 12 5.72 -10.77 -12.09
C LEU A 12 6.41 -11.42 -13.30
N ALA A 13 6.96 -12.63 -13.15
CA ALA A 13 7.54 -13.38 -14.25
C ALA A 13 6.47 -13.74 -15.31
N GLU A 14 5.27 -14.12 -14.88
CA GLU A 14 4.16 -14.41 -15.77
C GLU A 14 3.74 -13.18 -16.59
N LEU A 15 3.67 -11.99 -15.97
CA LEU A 15 3.41 -10.73 -16.67
C LEU A 15 4.43 -10.47 -17.78
N GLU A 16 5.72 -10.63 -17.48
CA GLU A 16 6.81 -10.40 -18.41
C GLU A 16 6.79 -11.40 -19.59
N VAL A 17 6.61 -12.69 -19.30
CA VAL A 17 6.50 -13.74 -20.33
C VAL A 17 5.32 -13.47 -21.24
N HIS A 18 4.13 -13.23 -20.67
CA HIS A 18 2.92 -12.93 -21.44
C HIS A 18 3.11 -11.72 -22.36
N PHE A 19 3.66 -10.62 -21.85
CA PHE A 19 3.89 -9.43 -22.66
C PHE A 19 4.95 -9.66 -23.74
N THR A 20 6.00 -10.43 -23.43
CA THR A 20 7.07 -10.75 -24.38
C THR A 20 6.53 -11.55 -25.56
N GLU A 21 5.70 -12.56 -25.30
CA GLU A 21 5.12 -13.47 -26.29
C GLU A 21 4.00 -12.84 -27.11
N THR A 22 3.10 -12.08 -26.46
CA THR A 22 1.87 -11.60 -27.11
C THR A 22 1.92 -10.13 -27.54
N LYS A 23 2.82 -9.33 -26.94
CA LYS A 23 2.83 -7.86 -27.01
C LYS A 23 1.54 -7.20 -26.50
N ILE A 24 0.71 -7.92 -25.74
CA ILE A 24 -0.52 -7.42 -25.14
C ILE A 24 -0.29 -7.22 -23.64
N PRO A 25 -0.52 -6.02 -23.10
CA PRO A 25 -0.37 -5.77 -21.67
C PRO A 25 -1.47 -6.48 -20.87
N SER A 26 -1.07 -7.09 -19.75
CA SER A 26 -2.01 -7.69 -18.79
C SER A 26 -2.73 -6.62 -17.96
N ASP A 27 -3.91 -6.97 -17.45
CA ASP A 27 -4.76 -6.06 -16.67
C ASP A 27 -4.45 -6.16 -15.17
N VAL A 28 -4.04 -5.05 -14.56
CA VAL A 28 -3.78 -4.98 -13.11
C VAL A 28 -4.78 -4.10 -12.37
N LEU A 29 -5.31 -4.57 -11.24
CA LEU A 29 -6.06 -3.78 -10.26
C LEU A 29 -5.20 -3.54 -9.03
N ILE A 30 -5.16 -2.31 -8.52
CA ILE A 30 -4.42 -1.99 -7.28
C ILE A 30 -5.40 -1.70 -6.15
N ILE A 31 -5.22 -2.38 -5.02
CA ILE A 31 -6.04 -2.19 -3.82
C ILE A 31 -5.38 -1.16 -2.92
N LEU A 32 -6.15 -0.15 -2.49
CA LEU A 32 -5.69 0.95 -1.65
C LEU A 32 -6.58 1.06 -0.41
N GLY A 33 -6.07 1.64 0.68
CA GLY A 33 -6.85 1.87 1.90
C GLY A 33 -6.01 1.81 3.17
N ARG A 34 -6.65 2.04 4.30
CA ARG A 34 -5.98 2.00 5.61
C ARG A 34 -5.47 0.59 5.95
N THR A 35 -4.57 0.51 6.92
CA THR A 35 -4.30 -0.78 7.56
C THR A 35 -5.57 -1.34 8.19
N GLY A 36 -5.77 -2.65 8.07
CA GLY A 36 -6.98 -3.32 8.57
C GLY A 36 -8.26 -3.13 7.73
N SER A 37 -8.21 -2.44 6.58
CA SER A 37 -9.44 -2.19 5.78
C SER A 37 -10.01 -3.39 5.01
N GLY A 38 -9.38 -4.56 5.11
CA GLY A 38 -9.82 -5.79 4.44
C GLY A 38 -9.25 -6.00 3.03
N LYS A 39 -8.16 -5.30 2.66
CA LYS A 39 -7.52 -5.41 1.34
C LYS A 39 -7.12 -6.83 0.97
N SER A 40 -6.38 -7.51 1.83
CA SER A 40 -5.94 -8.89 1.61
C SER A 40 -7.11 -9.87 1.60
N SER A 41 -8.19 -9.63 2.36
CA SER A 41 -9.40 -10.47 2.29
C SER A 41 -10.14 -10.31 0.96
N LEU A 42 -10.21 -9.08 0.42
CA LEU A 42 -10.75 -8.86 -0.92
C LEU A 42 -9.88 -9.53 -1.99
N LEU A 43 -8.55 -9.50 -1.86
CA LEU A 43 -7.63 -10.22 -2.74
C LEU A 43 -7.92 -11.73 -2.75
N GLU A 44 -8.11 -12.34 -1.57
CA GLU A 44 -8.48 -13.75 -1.44
C GLU A 44 -9.82 -14.05 -2.11
N ASP A 45 -10.82 -13.17 -1.95
CA ASP A 45 -12.13 -13.31 -2.60
C ASP A 45 -12.06 -13.23 -4.13
N LEU A 46 -11.21 -12.34 -4.66
CA LEU A 46 -11.03 -12.20 -6.10
C LEU A 46 -10.24 -13.37 -6.69
N SER A 47 -9.20 -13.83 -6.01
CA SER A 47 -8.31 -14.89 -6.52
C SER A 47 -8.84 -16.31 -6.25
N GLY A 48 -9.64 -16.49 -5.20
CA GLY A 48 -9.98 -17.81 -4.66
C GLY A 48 -8.83 -18.49 -3.90
N LEU A 49 -7.72 -17.78 -3.68
CA LEU A 49 -6.59 -18.28 -2.89
C LEU A 49 -6.72 -17.85 -1.44
N ASN A 50 -6.06 -18.60 -0.55
CA ASN A 50 -5.99 -18.30 0.88
C ASN A 50 -4.53 -18.04 1.32
N GLY A 51 -4.38 -17.44 2.49
CA GLY A 51 -3.10 -17.26 3.18
C GLY A 51 -2.49 -15.86 3.03
N TYR A 52 -3.17 -14.97 2.31
CA TYR A 52 -2.80 -13.56 2.21
C TYR A 52 -3.29 -12.78 3.43
N SER A 53 -4.45 -13.14 3.99
CA SER A 53 -5.01 -12.50 5.18
C SER A 53 -4.72 -13.24 6.50
N GLN A 54 -4.06 -14.41 6.45
CA GLN A 54 -3.84 -15.29 7.62
C GLN A 54 -2.51 -15.06 8.33
N GLN A 55 -1.63 -14.22 7.80
CA GLN A 55 -0.54 -13.69 8.60
C GLN A 55 -1.17 -12.80 9.68
N SER A 56 -0.73 -12.90 10.93
CA SER A 56 -1.36 -12.37 12.15
C SER A 56 -1.95 -10.96 12.04
N VAL A 57 -2.78 -10.53 13.00
CA VAL A 57 -3.27 -9.12 13.09
C VAL A 57 -2.11 -8.10 13.13
N ASP A 58 -0.87 -8.55 13.38
CA ASP A 58 0.36 -7.77 13.36
C ASP A 58 1.11 -7.81 12.00
N SER A 59 0.65 -8.61 11.04
CA SER A 59 1.14 -8.66 9.66
C SER A 59 0.48 -7.57 8.84
N VAL A 60 0.84 -6.32 9.15
CA VAL A 60 0.65 -5.24 8.18
C VAL A 60 1.42 -5.64 6.92
N THR A 61 0.74 -5.71 5.77
CA THR A 61 1.40 -5.90 4.48
C THR A 61 2.52 -4.88 4.37
N THR A 62 3.77 -5.33 4.40
CA THR A 62 4.95 -4.45 4.46
C THR A 62 5.54 -4.16 3.09
N THR A 63 5.18 -5.00 2.11
CA THR A 63 5.59 -4.97 0.71
C THR A 63 4.38 -5.33 -0.16
N ILE A 64 4.35 -4.89 -1.42
CA ILE A 64 3.26 -5.25 -2.33
C ILE A 64 3.15 -6.77 -2.51
N GLN A 65 1.93 -7.26 -2.69
CA GLN A 65 1.61 -8.65 -2.99
C GLN A 65 0.85 -8.69 -4.31
N LEU A 66 1.25 -9.59 -5.23
CA LEU A 66 0.60 -9.73 -6.53
C LEU A 66 0.00 -11.11 -6.65
N CYS A 67 -1.24 -11.18 -7.12
CA CYS A 67 -1.94 -12.44 -7.33
C CYS A 67 -2.73 -12.42 -8.64
N LYS A 68 -2.71 -13.53 -9.37
CA LYS A 68 -3.58 -13.73 -10.53
C LYS A 68 -4.97 -14.19 -10.09
N ALA A 69 -6.00 -13.57 -10.66
CA ALA A 69 -7.41 -13.91 -10.49
C ALA A 69 -8.06 -14.12 -11.86
N ILE A 70 -8.78 -15.23 -12.03
CA ILE A 70 -9.61 -15.45 -13.22
C ILE A 70 -11.03 -14.97 -12.91
N ILE A 71 -11.48 -13.95 -13.64
CA ILE A 71 -12.75 -13.27 -13.42
C ILE A 71 -13.51 -13.22 -14.74
N ASN A 72 -14.60 -13.97 -14.85
CA ASN A 72 -15.39 -14.11 -16.08
C ASN A 72 -14.51 -14.50 -17.28
N ASP A 73 -13.73 -15.58 -17.11
CA ASP A 73 -12.75 -16.13 -18.06
C ASP A 73 -11.62 -15.19 -18.50
N LYS A 74 -11.53 -14.01 -17.88
CA LYS A 74 -10.48 -13.03 -18.15
C LYS A 74 -9.48 -13.00 -17.00
N PRO A 75 -8.16 -13.08 -17.28
CA PRO A 75 -7.15 -12.93 -16.24
C PRO A 75 -7.02 -11.48 -15.82
N TYR A 76 -7.02 -11.26 -14.51
CA TYR A 76 -6.65 -10.02 -13.85
C TYR A 76 -5.52 -10.31 -12.87
N PHE A 77 -4.58 -9.38 -12.75
CA PHE A 77 -3.61 -9.38 -11.68
C PHE A 77 -4.07 -8.36 -10.62
N VAL A 78 -4.06 -8.76 -9.37
CA VAL A 78 -4.52 -7.90 -8.27
C VAL A 78 -3.34 -7.65 -7.34
N MET A 79 -2.99 -6.38 -7.20
CA MET A 79 -1.92 -5.89 -6.35
C MET A 79 -2.51 -5.43 -5.02
N ASP A 80 -2.29 -6.22 -3.96
CA ASP A 80 -2.53 -5.77 -2.60
C ASP A 80 -1.33 -4.96 -2.11
N THR A 81 -1.60 -3.82 -1.49
CA THR A 81 -0.59 -2.85 -1.08
C THR A 81 -0.51 -2.79 0.44
N PRO A 82 0.62 -2.30 0.99
CA PRO A 82 0.64 -1.84 2.37
C PRO A 82 -0.51 -0.90 2.69
N GLY A 83 -1.02 -1.00 3.93
CA GLY A 83 -2.04 -0.09 4.42
C GLY A 83 -1.46 1.30 4.74
N PHE A 84 -2.28 2.32 4.56
CA PHE A 84 -1.96 3.67 5.01
C PHE A 84 -2.26 3.80 6.51
N ASP A 85 -1.25 4.25 7.27
CA ASP A 85 -1.36 4.68 8.66
C ASP A 85 -0.68 6.05 8.84
N PRO A 86 -1.13 6.89 9.81
CA PRO A 86 -0.55 8.22 10.04
C PRO A 86 0.97 8.25 10.19
N ASN A 87 1.57 7.15 10.68
CA ASN A 87 3.00 7.05 10.92
C ASN A 87 3.76 6.32 9.80
N ALA A 88 3.09 5.89 8.73
CA ALA A 88 3.67 5.04 7.69
C ALA A 88 3.25 5.43 6.25
N GLU A 89 2.67 6.62 6.06
CA GLU A 89 2.18 7.09 4.74
C GLU A 89 3.26 7.06 3.66
N GLU A 90 4.44 7.61 3.95
CA GLU A 90 5.56 7.63 3.02
C GLU A 90 6.00 6.21 2.64
N ARG A 91 6.12 5.33 3.64
CA ARG A 91 6.51 3.93 3.42
C ARG A 91 5.51 3.23 2.52
N ALA A 92 4.21 3.36 2.81
CA ALA A 92 3.15 2.77 2.01
C ALA A 92 3.18 3.29 0.56
N PHE A 93 3.33 4.60 0.38
CA PHE A 93 3.41 5.19 -0.95
C PHE A 93 4.64 4.73 -1.73
N ARG A 94 5.83 4.67 -1.10
CA ARG A 94 7.04 4.14 -1.74
C ARG A 94 6.89 2.70 -2.20
N GLU A 95 6.22 1.86 -1.41
CA GLU A 95 5.93 0.47 -1.81
C GLU A 95 4.95 0.40 -2.97
N ILE A 96 3.91 1.24 -2.98
CA ILE A 96 2.99 1.34 -4.12
C ILE A 96 3.77 1.73 -5.39
N ILE A 97 4.65 2.72 -5.32
CA ILE A 97 5.47 3.14 -6.47
C ILE A 97 6.41 2.03 -6.94
N ARG A 98 7.06 1.31 -6.02
CA ARG A 98 7.88 0.13 -6.36
C ARG A 98 7.05 -0.93 -7.09
N GLY A 99 5.84 -1.22 -6.61
CA GLY A 99 4.92 -2.15 -7.25
C GLY A 99 4.47 -1.68 -8.63
N VAL A 100 4.11 -0.40 -8.78
CA VAL A 100 3.74 0.17 -10.08
C VAL A 100 4.90 0.08 -11.06
N GLN A 101 6.12 0.45 -10.64
CA GLN A 101 7.32 0.38 -11.48
C GLN A 101 7.64 -1.06 -11.92
N SER A 102 7.38 -2.08 -11.08
CA SER A 102 7.66 -3.46 -11.45
C SER A 102 6.67 -4.05 -12.47
N ILE A 103 5.46 -3.52 -12.57
CA ILE A 103 4.44 -3.99 -13.53
C ILE A 103 4.35 -3.14 -14.80
N ARG A 104 4.69 -1.85 -14.73
CA ARG A 104 4.48 -0.87 -15.82
C ARG A 104 5.04 -1.28 -17.19
N PRO A 105 6.18 -1.99 -17.30
CA PRO A 105 6.70 -2.42 -18.60
C PRO A 105 5.84 -3.49 -19.29
N PHE A 106 5.03 -4.24 -18.55
CA PHE A 106 4.38 -5.47 -19.02
C PHE A 106 2.86 -5.47 -18.85
N ALA A 107 2.34 -4.53 -18.06
CA ALA A 107 0.95 -4.49 -17.65
C ALA A 107 0.44 -3.05 -17.59
N ARG A 108 -0.87 -2.92 -17.64
CA ARG A 108 -1.56 -1.63 -17.49
C ARG A 108 -2.39 -1.62 -16.22
N ILE A 109 -2.39 -0.49 -15.53
CA ILE A 109 -3.28 -0.31 -14.39
C ILE A 109 -4.69 -0.08 -14.93
N THR A 110 -5.54 -1.05 -14.67
CA THR A 110 -6.93 -1.10 -15.13
C THR A 110 -7.87 -0.34 -14.19
N GLY A 111 -7.51 -0.25 -12.91
CA GLY A 111 -8.27 0.54 -11.95
C GLY A 111 -7.74 0.46 -10.52
N PHE A 112 -8.27 1.32 -9.67
CA PHE A 112 -8.01 1.32 -8.23
C PHE A 112 -9.23 0.87 -7.44
N LEU A 113 -9.01 0.07 -6.41
CA LEU A 113 -10.01 -0.39 -5.46
C LEU A 113 -9.69 0.24 -4.10
N TYR A 114 -10.40 1.29 -3.71
CA TYR A 114 -10.17 1.97 -2.43
C TYR A 114 -11.09 1.41 -1.35
N LEU A 115 -10.54 0.89 -0.25
CA LEU A 115 -11.28 0.23 0.83
C LEU A 115 -11.31 1.05 2.12
N THR A 116 -12.51 1.12 2.71
CA THR A 116 -12.79 1.67 4.04
C THR A 116 -13.71 0.73 4.84
N CYS A 117 -13.48 0.61 6.15
CA CYS A 117 -14.33 -0.16 7.05
C CYS A 117 -15.64 0.58 7.34
N ILE A 118 -16.81 -0.08 7.23
CA ILE A 118 -18.09 0.53 7.66
C ILE A 118 -18.23 0.73 9.18
N PRO A 119 -17.67 -0.13 10.06
CA PRO A 119 -17.79 0.07 11.50
C PRO A 119 -16.94 1.22 12.03
N GLN A 120 -15.98 1.73 11.25
CA GLN A 120 -15.15 2.87 11.65
C GLN A 120 -16.04 4.10 11.84
N GLU A 121 -16.17 4.55 13.10
CA GLU A 121 -17.13 5.60 13.45
C GLU A 121 -16.65 7.00 13.06
N ARG A 122 -15.33 7.20 13.09
CA ARG A 122 -14.71 8.50 12.82
C ARG A 122 -14.14 8.49 11.41
N PHE A 123 -14.68 9.39 10.59
CA PHE A 123 -14.00 9.85 9.40
C PHE A 123 -13.20 11.08 9.79
N ASP A 124 -11.90 10.87 9.98
CA ASP A 124 -10.95 11.82 10.53
C ASP A 124 -10.20 12.61 9.43
N ASP A 125 -9.26 13.45 9.84
CA ASP A 125 -8.46 14.23 8.89
C ASP A 125 -7.52 13.37 8.06
N PHE A 126 -7.14 12.20 8.58
CA PHE A 126 -6.37 11.23 7.82
C PHE A 126 -7.21 10.61 6.70
N ASP A 127 -8.48 10.30 6.95
CA ASP A 127 -9.40 9.84 5.92
C ASP A 127 -9.58 10.91 4.83
N ARG A 128 -9.71 12.20 5.21
CA ARG A 128 -9.73 13.31 4.24
C ARG A 128 -8.46 13.34 3.39
N LYS A 129 -7.30 13.26 4.02
CA LYS A 129 -5.99 13.25 3.35
C LYS A 129 -5.88 12.06 2.41
N LEU A 130 -6.34 10.88 2.81
CA LEU A 130 -6.32 9.68 1.99
C LEU A 130 -7.22 9.80 0.76
N ILE A 131 -8.39 10.45 0.86
CA ILE A 131 -9.22 10.75 -0.31
C ILE A 131 -8.54 11.73 -1.27
N GLN A 132 -7.88 12.77 -0.73
CA GLN A 132 -7.05 13.65 -1.56
C GLN A 132 -5.88 12.91 -2.21
N PHE A 133 -5.29 11.94 -1.51
CA PHE A 133 -4.25 11.07 -2.05
C PHE A 133 -4.78 10.21 -3.20
N ILE A 134 -5.95 9.58 -3.06
CA ILE A 134 -6.58 8.84 -4.16
C ILE A 134 -6.80 9.75 -5.37
N ARG A 135 -7.25 10.98 -5.16
CA ARG A 135 -7.41 11.97 -6.23
C ARG A 135 -6.07 12.32 -6.89
N ALA A 136 -5.03 12.60 -6.11
CA ALA A 136 -3.71 12.95 -6.61
C ALA A 136 -3.05 11.80 -7.38
N LEU A 137 -3.17 10.56 -6.87
CA LEU A 137 -2.65 9.36 -7.49
C LEU A 137 -3.36 9.02 -8.81
N SER A 138 -4.69 9.21 -8.84
CA SER A 138 -5.52 8.86 -10.00
C SER A 138 -5.51 9.95 -11.06
N GLY A 139 -5.62 11.21 -10.67
CA GLY A 139 -6.03 12.30 -11.55
C GLY A 139 -7.53 12.26 -11.84
N LEU A 140 -8.12 13.43 -12.11
CA LEU A 140 -9.57 13.58 -12.26
C LEU A 140 -10.17 12.72 -13.37
N GLN A 141 -9.48 12.60 -14.50
CA GLN A 141 -9.96 11.82 -15.66
C GLN A 141 -9.97 10.30 -15.39
N TYR A 142 -9.18 9.84 -14.41
CA TYR A 142 -9.09 8.43 -14.05
C TYR A 142 -10.04 8.04 -12.89
N ILE A 143 -10.66 9.00 -12.19
CA ILE A 143 -11.62 8.72 -11.10
C ILE A 143 -12.74 7.74 -11.50
N PRO A 144 -13.29 7.74 -12.73
CA PRO A 144 -14.25 6.72 -13.18
C PRO A 144 -13.71 5.27 -13.17
N ARG A 145 -12.39 5.07 -13.03
CA ARG A 145 -11.71 3.79 -12.87
C ARG A 145 -11.36 3.48 -11.40
N VAL A 146 -11.81 4.31 -10.46
CA VAL A 146 -11.71 4.04 -9.02
C VAL A 146 -13.04 3.50 -8.52
N THR A 147 -13.03 2.35 -7.85
CA THR A 147 -14.19 1.83 -7.10
C THR A 147 -13.97 2.05 -5.61
N PHE A 148 -14.91 2.72 -4.97
CA PHE A 148 -14.92 2.95 -3.53
C PHE A 148 -15.67 1.82 -2.82
N ILE A 149 -14.93 1.05 -2.04
CA ILE A 149 -15.39 -0.19 -1.43
C ILE A 149 -15.55 -0.01 0.07
N THR A 150 -16.66 -0.50 0.60
CA THR A 150 -16.89 -0.61 2.05
C THR A 150 -16.85 -2.07 2.48
N THR A 151 -16.16 -2.36 3.58
CA THR A 151 -15.96 -3.71 4.13
C THR A 151 -16.51 -3.82 5.56
N PHE A 152 -16.48 -5.03 6.14
CA PHE A 152 -16.94 -5.35 7.51
C PHE A 152 -18.44 -5.11 7.73
N TRP A 153 -19.26 -5.56 6.79
CA TRP A 153 -20.71 -5.35 6.82
C TRP A 153 -21.48 -6.28 7.76
N THR A 154 -20.90 -7.39 8.22
CA THR A 154 -21.55 -8.29 9.20
C THR A 154 -21.92 -7.50 10.45
N ALA A 155 -23.21 -7.21 10.59
CA ALA A 155 -23.76 -6.34 11.62
C ALA A 155 -24.43 -7.17 12.71
N THR A 156 -24.24 -6.78 13.97
CA THR A 156 -25.10 -7.29 15.05
C THR A 156 -26.49 -6.65 14.97
N PRO A 157 -27.53 -7.27 15.56
CA PRO A 157 -28.87 -6.70 15.58
C PRO A 157 -28.87 -5.23 16.05
N GLY A 158 -29.46 -4.34 15.25
CA GLY A 158 -29.53 -2.90 15.53
C GLY A 158 -28.42 -2.04 14.88
N GLN A 159 -27.33 -2.63 14.37
CA GLN A 159 -26.25 -1.86 13.74
C GLN A 159 -26.52 -1.46 12.28
N ALA A 160 -27.38 -2.20 11.56
CA ALA A 160 -27.60 -2.02 10.12
C ALA A 160 -28.03 -0.59 9.73
N ALA A 161 -28.89 0.05 10.53
CA ALA A 161 -29.33 1.42 10.30
C ALA A 161 -28.17 2.43 10.45
N SER A 162 -27.33 2.25 11.47
CA SER A 162 -26.13 3.06 11.68
C SER A 162 -25.15 2.91 10.51
N TYR A 163 -24.91 1.68 10.05
CA TYR A 163 -24.04 1.42 8.90
C TYR A 163 -24.58 2.05 7.61
N SER A 164 -25.90 2.00 7.40
CA SER A 164 -26.53 2.64 6.25
C SER A 164 -26.36 4.17 6.26
N HIS A 165 -26.56 4.81 7.41
CA HIS A 165 -26.32 6.25 7.56
C HIS A 165 -24.84 6.62 7.36
N ARG A 166 -23.92 5.78 7.84
CA ARG A 166 -22.47 5.94 7.63
C ARG A 166 -22.12 5.83 6.16
N LEU A 167 -22.65 4.84 5.44
CA LEU A 167 -22.42 4.69 4.00
C LEU A 167 -22.86 5.92 3.21
N ALA A 168 -24.06 6.46 3.50
CA ALA A 168 -24.54 7.70 2.88
C ALA A 168 -23.61 8.88 3.16
N SER A 169 -23.08 8.97 4.38
CA SER A 169 -22.13 10.01 4.78
C SER A 169 -20.77 9.84 4.10
N LEU A 170 -20.25 8.62 3.99
CA LEU A 170 -19.00 8.30 3.29
C LEU A 170 -19.10 8.66 1.81
N ARG A 171 -20.19 8.27 1.13
CA ARG A 171 -20.44 8.61 -0.28
C ARG A 171 -20.31 10.11 -0.53
N ARG A 172 -21.00 10.94 0.26
CA ARG A 172 -20.90 12.41 0.15
C ARG A 172 -19.47 12.92 0.34
N ARG A 173 -18.78 12.46 1.38
CA ARG A 173 -17.41 12.89 1.70
C ARG A 173 -16.41 12.47 0.62
N TRP A 174 -16.57 11.29 0.03
CA TRP A 174 -15.74 10.85 -1.08
C TRP A 174 -15.95 11.71 -2.31
N GLU A 175 -17.21 11.95 -2.69
CA GLU A 175 -17.55 12.79 -3.83
C GLU A 175 -17.02 14.21 -3.67
N ASP A 176 -17.17 14.81 -2.49
CA ASP A 176 -16.64 16.14 -2.18
C ASP A 176 -15.11 16.16 -2.21
N GLY A 177 -14.47 15.12 -1.65
CA GLY A 177 -13.01 15.03 -1.60
C GLY A 177 -12.37 14.87 -2.97
N VAL A 178 -12.92 13.99 -3.82
CA VAL A 178 -12.41 13.80 -5.19
C VAL A 178 -12.99 14.79 -6.21
N ASN A 179 -14.00 15.58 -5.82
CA ASN A 179 -14.74 16.52 -6.66
C ASN A 179 -15.37 15.88 -7.90
N VAL A 180 -15.99 14.71 -7.71
CA VAL A 180 -16.72 13.97 -8.76
C VAL A 180 -17.96 13.36 -8.13
N ARG A 181 -19.12 13.54 -8.76
CA ARG A 181 -20.39 12.94 -8.35
C ARG A 181 -20.59 11.57 -9.00
N GLY A 182 -21.40 10.71 -8.39
CA GLY A 182 -21.76 9.42 -8.98
C GLY A 182 -20.58 8.45 -9.01
N LEU A 183 -19.79 8.42 -7.94
CA LEU A 183 -18.66 7.49 -7.81
C LEU A 183 -19.13 6.04 -7.88
N LYS A 184 -18.32 5.18 -8.49
CA LYS A 184 -18.53 3.73 -8.42
C LYS A 184 -18.34 3.30 -6.97
N THR A 185 -19.37 2.69 -6.38
CA THR A 185 -19.30 2.15 -5.02
C THR A 185 -19.64 0.67 -4.99
N TYR A 186 -19.05 -0.04 -4.03
CA TYR A 186 -19.36 -1.45 -3.78
C TYR A 186 -19.33 -1.74 -2.28
N GLN A 187 -20.38 -2.38 -1.79
CA GLN A 187 -20.52 -2.83 -0.40
C GLN A 187 -20.17 -4.31 -0.34
N HIS A 188 -18.96 -4.62 0.10
CA HIS A 188 -18.42 -5.98 0.15
C HIS A 188 -18.95 -6.70 1.39
N GLY A 189 -20.03 -7.47 1.18
CA GLY A 189 -20.88 -8.05 2.23
C GLY A 189 -22.36 -7.70 2.08
N TRP A 190 -22.76 -7.07 0.97
CA TRP A 190 -24.17 -6.95 0.57
C TRP A 190 -24.54 -7.98 -0.50
N ASP A 191 -25.83 -8.30 -0.59
CA ASP A 191 -26.42 -9.08 -1.69
C ASP A 191 -26.71 -8.19 -2.91
N TYR A 192 -26.47 -8.75 -4.09
CA TYR A 192 -26.69 -8.08 -5.38
C TYR A 192 -27.53 -8.97 -6.31
N ASN A 193 -28.38 -8.33 -7.11
CA ASN A 193 -29.10 -9.03 -8.17
C ASN A 193 -28.18 -9.33 -9.38
N GLY A 194 -28.66 -10.11 -10.35
CA GLY A 194 -27.89 -10.51 -11.53
C GLY A 194 -27.48 -9.34 -12.46
N ALA A 195 -28.12 -8.19 -12.36
CA ALA A 195 -27.73 -6.96 -13.06
C ALA A 195 -26.70 -6.13 -12.27
N GLY A 196 -26.33 -6.56 -11.07
CA GLY A 196 -25.41 -5.85 -10.18
C GLY A 196 -26.06 -4.73 -9.36
N GLY A 197 -27.38 -4.59 -9.38
CA GLY A 197 -28.10 -3.70 -8.47
C GLY A 197 -28.06 -4.25 -7.05
N ASP A 198 -27.73 -3.39 -6.08
CA ASP A 198 -27.76 -3.77 -4.68
C ASP A 198 -29.20 -4.04 -4.21
N ARG A 199 -29.36 -5.01 -3.31
CA ARG A 199 -30.67 -5.36 -2.74
C ARG A 199 -30.92 -4.73 -1.38
N GLY A 200 -29.98 -3.95 -0.86
CA GLY A 200 -30.02 -3.42 0.50
C GLY A 200 -29.94 -4.48 1.61
N VAL A 201 -29.58 -5.73 1.27
CA VAL A 201 -29.49 -6.85 2.22
C VAL A 201 -28.03 -7.10 2.56
N ILE A 202 -27.70 -7.02 3.84
CA ILE A 202 -26.40 -7.44 4.37
C ILE A 202 -26.41 -8.97 4.49
N ILE A 203 -25.39 -9.63 3.96
CA ILE A 203 -25.19 -11.08 4.07
C ILE A 203 -24.07 -11.38 5.04
N ASP A 204 -24.15 -12.51 5.73
CA ASP A 204 -23.22 -12.85 6.80
C ASP A 204 -21.87 -13.26 6.20
N TRP A 205 -20.79 -12.59 6.64
CA TRP A 205 -19.45 -12.87 6.15
C TRP A 205 -19.06 -14.34 6.31
N PHE A 206 -19.38 -14.99 7.44
CA PHE A 206 -18.91 -16.33 7.74
C PHE A 206 -19.75 -17.41 7.05
N ILE A 207 -21.05 -17.15 6.87
CA ILE A 207 -21.98 -18.10 6.24
C ILE A 207 -21.95 -17.98 4.72
N ASN A 208 -21.85 -16.77 4.18
CA ASN A 208 -22.05 -16.48 2.76
C ASN A 208 -20.73 -16.22 1.99
N ARG A 209 -19.60 -16.82 2.39
CA ARG A 209 -18.27 -16.54 1.79
C ARG A 209 -18.23 -16.70 0.27
N GLU A 210 -18.73 -17.80 -0.27
CA GLU A 210 -18.73 -18.03 -1.72
C GLU A 210 -19.57 -17.01 -2.48
N GLN A 211 -20.72 -16.62 -1.93
CA GLN A 211 -21.57 -15.57 -2.49
C GLN A 211 -20.88 -14.21 -2.47
N ILE A 212 -20.20 -13.87 -1.38
CA ILE A 212 -19.44 -12.62 -1.24
C ILE A 212 -18.28 -12.58 -2.25
N ALA A 213 -17.53 -13.68 -2.38
CA ALA A 213 -16.47 -13.82 -3.37
C ALA A 213 -16.99 -13.67 -4.81
N ARG A 214 -18.12 -14.31 -5.13
CA ARG A 214 -18.80 -14.18 -6.41
C ARG A 214 -19.20 -12.72 -6.69
N HIS A 215 -19.80 -12.03 -5.73
CA HIS A 215 -20.17 -10.62 -5.90
C HIS A 215 -18.96 -9.69 -6.09
N ALA A 216 -17.82 -9.99 -5.47
CA ALA A 216 -16.59 -9.24 -5.68
C ALA A 216 -16.08 -9.40 -7.13
N LYS A 217 -16.11 -10.63 -7.66
CA LYS A 217 -15.79 -10.91 -9.06
C LYS A 217 -16.75 -10.22 -10.02
N GLU A 218 -18.05 -10.27 -9.76
CA GLU A 218 -19.07 -9.57 -10.54
C GLU A 218 -18.90 -8.04 -10.52
N MET A 219 -18.47 -7.46 -9.39
CA MET A 219 -18.10 -6.04 -9.33
C MET A 219 -16.94 -5.73 -10.27
N VAL A 220 -15.91 -6.58 -10.30
CA VAL A 220 -14.77 -6.38 -11.19
C VAL A 220 -15.19 -6.43 -12.65
N THR A 221 -15.98 -7.44 -13.05
CA THR A 221 -16.53 -7.54 -14.41
C THR A 221 -17.28 -6.26 -14.79
N ARG A 222 -18.24 -5.83 -13.98
CA ARG A 222 -19.06 -4.64 -14.27
C ARG A 222 -18.23 -3.36 -14.42
N ASN A 223 -17.21 -3.18 -13.59
CA ASN A 223 -16.48 -1.92 -13.50
C ASN A 223 -15.25 -1.86 -14.43
N TYR A 224 -14.70 -3.01 -14.84
CA TYR A 224 -13.37 -3.13 -15.42
C TYR A 224 -13.24 -4.09 -16.63
N SER A 225 -14.34 -4.67 -17.14
CA SER A 225 -14.28 -5.47 -18.37
C SER A 225 -13.72 -4.66 -19.55
N ASN A 226 -14.09 -3.38 -19.63
CA ASN A 226 -13.60 -2.49 -20.67
C ASN A 226 -12.22 -1.91 -20.31
N PRO A 227 -11.27 -1.90 -21.25
CA PRO A 227 -9.96 -1.26 -21.08
C PRO A 227 -10.11 0.24 -20.73
N SER A 228 -9.30 0.74 -19.80
CA SER A 228 -9.12 2.20 -19.67
C SER A 228 -8.31 2.71 -20.85
N ILE A 229 -8.75 3.81 -21.46
CA ILE A 229 -7.99 4.54 -22.49
C ILE A 229 -7.12 5.62 -21.84
N VAL A 230 -7.47 6.04 -20.62
CA VAL A 230 -6.77 7.08 -19.86
C VAL A 230 -5.83 6.41 -18.85
N ALA A 231 -4.57 6.81 -18.84
CA ALA A 231 -3.59 6.43 -17.81
C ALA A 231 -3.87 7.17 -16.49
N SER A 232 -3.56 6.55 -15.37
CA SER A 232 -3.62 7.24 -14.08
C SER A 232 -2.57 8.36 -14.01
N ARG A 233 -2.81 9.36 -13.15
CA ARG A 233 -1.87 10.47 -12.94
C ARG A 233 -0.49 9.96 -12.55
N ILE A 234 -0.43 8.94 -11.68
CA ILE A 234 0.85 8.38 -11.28
C ILE A 234 1.57 7.65 -12.42
N GLU A 235 0.87 6.94 -13.30
CA GLU A 235 1.49 6.34 -14.49
C GLU A 235 2.10 7.44 -15.38
N ALA A 236 1.34 8.50 -15.65
CA ALA A 236 1.80 9.61 -16.48
C ALA A 236 3.02 10.34 -15.87
N GLU A 237 3.02 10.57 -14.56
CA GLU A 237 4.15 11.20 -13.86
C GLU A 237 5.40 10.31 -13.88
N LEU A 238 5.24 8.99 -13.69
CA LEU A 238 6.36 8.06 -13.73
C LEU A 238 6.89 7.83 -15.16
N ASP A 239 6.05 7.93 -16.19
CA ASP A 239 6.48 7.91 -17.60
C ASP A 239 7.21 9.19 -18.00
N ALA A 240 6.82 10.32 -17.42
CA ALA A 240 7.53 11.58 -17.55
C ALA A 240 8.80 11.68 -16.67
N ASN A 241 9.18 10.59 -15.99
CA ASN A 241 10.32 10.52 -15.06
C ASN A 241 10.26 11.56 -13.92
N VAL A 242 9.07 11.95 -13.49
CA VAL A 242 8.89 12.85 -12.33
C VAL A 242 9.39 12.14 -11.07
N PRO A 243 10.31 12.75 -10.30
CA PRO A 243 10.75 12.19 -9.03
C PRO A 243 9.58 11.95 -8.07
N ILE A 244 9.60 10.84 -7.32
CA ILE A 244 8.48 10.45 -6.43
C ILE A 244 8.00 11.58 -5.50
N HIS A 245 8.92 12.39 -4.96
CA HIS A 245 8.60 13.48 -4.05
C HIS A 245 7.98 14.70 -4.76
N GLU A 246 8.16 14.82 -6.08
CA GLU A 246 7.59 15.87 -6.92
C GLU A 246 6.27 15.47 -7.60
N THR A 247 5.87 14.20 -7.52
CA THR A 247 4.53 13.76 -7.96
C THR A 247 3.42 14.47 -7.18
N ASP A 248 2.23 14.62 -7.75
CA ASP A 248 1.10 15.25 -7.05
C ASP A 248 0.81 14.54 -5.71
N ALA A 249 0.88 13.20 -5.71
CA ALA A 249 0.70 12.38 -4.52
C ALA A 249 1.87 12.53 -3.53
N GLY A 250 3.12 12.59 -4.02
CA GLY A 250 4.31 12.77 -3.18
C GLY A 250 4.34 14.12 -2.47
N ARG A 251 3.98 15.20 -3.18
CA ARG A 251 3.86 16.54 -2.58
C ARG A 251 2.77 16.59 -1.53
N LEU A 252 1.61 15.97 -1.80
CA LEU A 252 0.51 15.89 -0.83
C LEU A 252 0.91 15.17 0.47
N LEU A 253 1.72 14.12 0.35
CA LEU A 253 2.23 13.38 1.50
C LEU A 253 3.44 14.05 2.18
N GLY A 254 3.99 15.13 1.61
CA GLY A 254 5.11 15.86 2.17
C GLY A 254 6.44 15.10 2.09
N LEU A 255 6.65 14.29 1.04
CA LEU A 255 7.89 13.52 0.89
C LEU A 255 9.10 14.46 0.83
N PRO A 256 10.20 14.13 1.54
CA PRO A 256 11.38 14.97 1.56
C PRO A 256 12.08 14.97 0.19
N THR A 257 12.58 16.14 -0.21
CA THR A 257 13.53 16.27 -1.32
C THR A 257 14.82 15.54 -0.94
N PRO A 258 15.38 14.66 -1.80
CA PRO A 258 16.68 14.06 -1.55
C PRO A 258 17.72 15.16 -1.38
N ALA A 259 18.50 15.11 -0.30
CA ALA A 259 19.63 16.02 -0.16
C ALA A 259 20.58 15.82 -1.35
N PRO A 260 21.08 16.89 -1.98
CA PRO A 260 22.07 16.75 -3.04
C PRO A 260 23.26 15.98 -2.48
N SER A 261 23.57 14.83 -3.08
CA SER A 261 24.76 14.07 -2.75
C SER A 261 25.96 14.98 -2.94
N GLN A 262 26.66 15.28 -1.85
CA GLN A 262 28.00 15.86 -1.91
C GLN A 262 28.91 14.82 -2.57
N PHE A 263 28.96 14.83 -3.90
CA PHE A 263 30.08 14.24 -4.62
C PHE A 263 31.31 15.09 -4.29
N THR A 264 31.96 14.76 -3.18
CA THR A 264 33.35 15.15 -2.99
C THR A 264 34.15 14.36 -4.03
N THR A 265 34.46 15.00 -5.15
CA THR A 265 35.59 14.62 -5.98
C THR A 265 36.85 14.72 -5.11
N SER A 266 37.22 13.64 -4.41
CA SER A 266 38.55 13.53 -3.83
C SER A 266 39.52 13.16 -4.94
N ALA A 267 39.91 14.16 -5.73
CA ALA A 267 41.14 14.10 -6.49
C ALA A 267 42.31 13.98 -5.50
N HIS A 268 43.12 12.96 -5.70
CA HIS A 268 44.38 12.74 -5.00
C HIS A 268 45.29 13.98 -5.07
N ALA A 269 45.71 14.47 -3.91
CA ALA A 269 47.03 15.08 -3.74
C ALA A 269 47.51 14.82 -2.30
N ALA A 270 48.55 14.00 -2.21
CA ALA A 270 49.25 13.68 -0.97
C ALA A 270 50.16 14.84 -0.55
N ALA A 271 50.11 15.25 0.71
CA ALA A 271 51.27 15.61 1.55
C ALA A 271 50.81 15.98 2.98
N ARG A 272 51.44 15.36 3.98
CA ARG A 272 51.51 15.82 5.39
C ARG A 272 52.93 16.43 5.63
N PRO A 273 53.31 16.93 6.83
CA PRO A 273 52.80 18.11 7.54
C PRO A 273 53.95 19.00 8.12
N SER A 274 53.72 20.29 8.39
CA SER A 274 54.52 21.08 9.36
C SER A 274 53.86 22.44 9.64
N GLN A 275 53.44 22.68 10.89
CA GLN A 275 54.05 23.52 11.94
C GLN A 275 53.74 25.03 11.87
N ASN A 276 53.07 25.49 12.93
CA ASN A 276 53.13 26.77 13.64
C ASN A 276 53.70 28.03 12.95
N ALA A 277 52.91 29.11 12.93
CA ALA A 277 53.00 30.25 13.88
C ALA A 277 52.42 31.55 13.26
N SER A 278 51.68 32.32 14.08
CA SER A 278 51.59 33.81 14.19
C SER A 278 51.64 34.69 12.91
N SER A 279 50.91 35.80 12.71
CA SER A 279 50.12 36.71 13.55
C SER A 279 49.67 37.93 12.68
N HIS A 280 48.75 38.77 13.20
CA HIS A 280 48.53 40.21 12.90
C HIS A 280 47.85 40.64 11.57
N THR A 281 46.59 41.18 11.62
CA THR A 281 46.14 42.62 11.51
C THR A 281 46.45 43.26 10.15
N ASP A 282 45.61 44.00 9.42
CA ASP A 282 44.51 44.92 9.71
C ASP A 282 43.66 45.22 8.43
N ALA A 283 42.51 45.87 8.66
CA ALA A 283 41.62 46.68 7.81
C ALA A 283 42.12 47.11 6.40
N SER A 284 41.31 47.24 5.34
CA SER A 284 40.21 48.20 5.16
C SER A 284 39.70 48.21 3.69
N ASN A 285 38.40 48.46 3.50
CA ASN A 285 37.72 48.84 2.25
C ASN A 285 38.17 50.25 1.77
N PRO A 286 38.06 50.67 0.48
CA PRO A 286 36.75 50.96 -0.15
C PRO A 286 36.63 50.82 -1.70
N VAL A 287 35.36 50.88 -2.15
CA VAL A 287 34.79 51.05 -3.51
C VAL A 287 34.44 52.56 -3.71
N PRO A 288 33.99 53.19 -4.86
CA PRO A 288 33.87 52.93 -6.33
C PRO A 288 34.58 54.08 -7.17
N PRO A 289 34.34 54.45 -8.48
CA PRO A 289 33.15 54.22 -9.33
C PRO A 289 33.24 54.06 -10.87
N LEU A 290 32.07 53.64 -11.38
CA LEU A 290 31.41 53.82 -12.70
C LEU A 290 32.24 54.29 -13.92
N ALA A 291 32.11 53.56 -15.03
CA ALA A 291 31.68 54.13 -16.31
C ALA A 291 31.20 53.04 -17.28
N ALA A 292 30.14 53.38 -18.01
CA ALA A 292 29.48 52.59 -19.03
C ALA A 292 30.29 52.52 -20.33
N HIS A 293 30.22 51.39 -21.06
CA HIS A 293 30.37 51.38 -22.51
C HIS A 293 29.50 50.31 -23.16
N THR A 294 28.53 50.80 -23.92
CA THR A 294 27.83 50.16 -25.02
C THR A 294 28.83 49.69 -26.08
N SER A 295 28.69 48.47 -26.63
CA SER A 295 28.65 48.21 -28.08
C SER A 295 28.53 46.73 -28.41
N SER A 296 27.70 46.51 -29.42
CA SER A 296 27.36 45.31 -30.19
C SER A 296 28.55 44.55 -30.80
N ASN A 297 28.41 43.23 -30.95
CA ASN A 297 28.44 42.56 -32.27
C ASN A 297 28.03 41.06 -32.22
N THR A 298 26.94 40.80 -32.93
CA THR A 298 26.61 39.69 -33.87
C THR A 298 27.30 38.32 -33.83
N THR A 299 26.42 37.31 -33.76
CA THR A 299 26.33 36.06 -34.54
C THR A 299 27.24 34.87 -34.19
N GLN A 300 26.62 33.80 -33.65
CA GLN A 300 26.73 32.47 -34.26
C GLN A 300 25.58 31.54 -33.84
N GLU A 301 24.92 31.03 -34.87
CA GLU A 301 23.92 29.98 -34.88
C GLU A 301 24.63 28.62 -34.70
N GLN A 302 24.27 27.85 -33.66
CA GLN A 302 24.58 26.42 -33.58
C GLN A 302 23.34 25.65 -33.14
N THR A 303 22.75 24.99 -34.14
CA THR A 303 21.95 23.77 -34.05
C THR A 303 22.41 22.84 -32.95
N ALA A 304 21.56 22.61 -31.95
CA ALA A 304 21.73 21.55 -30.96
C ALA A 304 21.09 20.26 -31.47
N THR A 305 21.93 19.25 -31.69
CA THR A 305 21.59 17.84 -31.86
C THR A 305 20.83 17.31 -30.64
N PRO A 306 19.81 16.44 -30.80
CA PRO A 306 19.18 15.79 -29.66
C PRO A 306 20.15 14.75 -29.04
N PRO A 307 20.12 14.53 -27.71
CA PRO A 307 20.93 13.49 -27.09
C PRO A 307 20.45 12.10 -27.52
N PRO A 308 21.34 11.10 -27.55
CA PRO A 308 21.01 9.77 -28.09
C PRO A 308 19.96 9.07 -27.22
N ALA A 309 19.06 8.36 -27.89
CA ALA A 309 18.09 7.48 -27.26
C ALA A 309 18.80 6.49 -26.31
N THR A 310 18.52 6.60 -25.02
CA THR A 310 18.91 5.60 -24.03
C THR A 310 18.21 4.30 -24.38
N SER A 311 19.01 3.28 -24.72
CA SER A 311 18.55 1.96 -25.13
C SER A 311 17.61 1.37 -24.08
N ALA A 312 16.39 1.00 -24.49
CA ALA A 312 15.37 0.39 -23.64
C ALA A 312 15.87 -0.86 -22.90
N THR A 313 16.94 -1.49 -23.38
CA THR A 313 17.59 -2.65 -22.74
C THR A 313 18.42 -2.31 -21.49
N GLN A 314 18.89 -1.07 -21.30
CA GLN A 314 19.67 -0.68 -20.12
C GLN A 314 18.78 -0.35 -18.91
N VAL A 315 17.62 0.28 -19.11
CA VAL A 315 16.63 0.51 -18.04
C VAL A 315 16.01 -0.81 -17.57
N LEU A 316 15.88 -1.79 -18.47
CA LEU A 316 15.39 -3.15 -18.21
C LEU A 316 16.29 -3.95 -17.25
N LEU A 317 17.62 -3.83 -17.41
CA LEU A 317 18.57 -4.61 -16.60
C LEU A 317 18.75 -4.05 -15.18
N GLU A 318 18.68 -2.73 -15.00
CA GLU A 318 18.84 -2.09 -13.68
C GLU A 318 17.63 -2.32 -12.77
N GLY A 319 16.42 -2.28 -13.31
CA GLY A 319 15.19 -2.61 -12.57
C GLY A 319 15.15 -4.07 -12.10
N LEU A 320 15.53 -5.00 -12.98
CA LEU A 320 15.59 -6.43 -12.67
C LEU A 320 16.69 -6.75 -11.64
N SER A 321 17.90 -6.21 -11.80
CA SER A 321 19.05 -6.49 -10.93
C SER A 321 18.87 -5.96 -9.49
N TRP A 322 18.08 -4.91 -9.29
CA TRP A 322 17.73 -4.42 -7.96
C TRP A 322 16.69 -5.30 -7.27
N CYS A 323 15.65 -5.73 -8.00
CA CYS A 323 14.65 -6.68 -7.50
C CYS A 323 15.27 -8.01 -7.02
N PHE A 324 16.31 -8.50 -7.71
CA PHE A 324 17.00 -9.74 -7.31
C PHE A 324 17.92 -9.60 -6.08
N ARG A 325 18.40 -8.39 -5.75
CA ARG A 325 19.38 -8.18 -4.66
C ARG A 325 18.77 -8.03 -3.27
N ASN A 326 17.50 -7.64 -3.15
CA ASN A 326 16.88 -7.33 -1.85
C ASN A 326 15.86 -8.37 -1.34
N ILE A 327 15.78 -9.55 -1.99
CA ILE A 327 15.04 -10.68 -1.43
C ILE A 327 15.97 -11.42 -0.47
N ASN A 328 15.72 -11.25 0.82
CA ASN A 328 16.53 -11.81 1.90
C ASN A 328 16.52 -13.36 1.84
N LEU A 329 17.62 -13.94 1.34
CA LEU A 329 17.82 -15.39 1.28
C LEU A 329 18.43 -15.83 2.62
N GLY A 330 17.58 -16.21 3.58
CA GLY A 330 18.02 -16.81 4.84
C GLY A 330 18.72 -18.15 4.57
N SER A 331 20.04 -18.17 4.82
CA SER A 331 20.94 -19.30 4.58
C SER A 331 20.54 -20.57 5.33
N VAL A 332 20.48 -21.68 4.61
CA VAL A 332 20.51 -23.04 5.17
C VAL A 332 21.94 -23.34 5.62
N ALA A 333 22.15 -23.54 6.92
CA ALA A 333 23.34 -24.20 7.45
C ALA A 333 22.94 -25.19 8.56
N ARG A 334 23.25 -26.47 8.33
CA ARG A 334 23.19 -27.57 9.30
C ARG A 334 24.22 -27.35 10.41
N GLY A 335 23.88 -27.68 11.65
CA GLY A 335 24.88 -27.89 12.71
C GLY A 335 24.36 -27.86 14.15
N THR A 336 23.97 -29.04 14.65
CA THR A 336 24.18 -29.57 16.02
C THR A 336 24.01 -28.65 17.27
N GLY A 337 22.91 -28.91 18.01
CA GLY A 337 22.84 -29.09 19.47
C GLY A 337 23.50 -28.11 20.44
N SER A 338 22.67 -27.37 21.19
CA SER A 338 22.68 -27.28 22.67
C SER A 338 21.56 -26.35 23.20
N ARG A 339 21.17 -26.59 24.46
CA ARG A 339 20.02 -26.06 25.23
C ARG A 339 19.91 -24.52 25.37
N PRO A 340 18.72 -23.98 25.76
CA PRO A 340 18.35 -22.59 25.52
C PRO A 340 18.91 -21.63 26.58
N SER A 341 19.43 -20.49 26.11
CA SER A 341 19.75 -19.32 26.91
C SER A 341 18.54 -18.39 26.93
N MET A 342 18.05 -18.06 28.12
CA MET A 342 17.07 -17.01 28.35
C MET A 342 17.67 -15.66 27.96
N VAL A 343 17.17 -15.06 26.88
CA VAL A 343 17.36 -13.64 26.61
C VAL A 343 16.08 -12.93 26.98
N SER A 344 16.16 -12.19 28.08
CA SER A 344 15.20 -11.20 28.53
C SER A 344 14.93 -10.19 27.41
N GLY A 345 13.74 -10.23 26.82
CA GLY A 345 13.26 -9.21 25.90
C GLY A 345 12.70 -8.03 26.66
N ASP A 346 13.18 -6.83 26.33
CA ASP A 346 12.62 -5.55 26.80
C ASP A 346 11.10 -5.48 26.58
N PRO A 347 10.34 -4.91 27.54
CA PRO A 347 8.89 -4.79 27.40
C PRO A 347 8.55 -3.73 26.35
N TYR A 348 8.00 -4.18 25.22
CA TYR A 348 7.38 -3.30 24.22
C TYR A 348 6.27 -2.46 24.86
N ARG A 349 6.52 -1.16 24.94
CA ARG A 349 5.54 -0.14 25.33
C ARG A 349 4.77 0.34 24.09
N GLY A 350 3.99 -0.56 23.49
CA GLY A 350 3.01 -0.25 22.45
C GLY A 350 1.62 -0.23 23.07
N GLY A 351 0.90 0.89 22.97
CA GLY A 351 -0.46 1.02 23.51
C GLY A 351 -1.45 0.12 22.77
N GLY A 352 -1.64 -1.10 23.28
CA GLY A 352 -2.77 -1.98 22.91
C GLY A 352 -4.08 -1.49 23.54
N ASP A 353 -5.21 -1.91 22.98
CA ASP A 353 -6.53 -1.58 23.54
C ASP A 353 -6.75 -2.38 24.84
N PRO A 354 -6.86 -1.72 26.01
CA PRO A 354 -7.08 -2.40 27.29
C PRO A 354 -8.46 -3.11 27.38
N LEU A 355 -9.34 -2.88 26.39
CA LEU A 355 -10.63 -3.55 26.23
C LEU A 355 -10.57 -4.73 25.25
N SER A 356 -9.40 -5.03 24.68
CA SER A 356 -9.18 -6.19 23.82
C SER A 356 -8.57 -7.34 24.63
N HIS A 357 -9.29 -8.47 24.73
CA HIS A 357 -8.73 -9.68 25.36
C HIS A 357 -7.49 -10.19 24.62
N VAL A 358 -7.37 -9.89 23.32
CA VAL A 358 -6.22 -10.23 22.49
C VAL A 358 -5.00 -9.40 22.91
N ASP A 359 -5.17 -8.09 23.06
CA ASP A 359 -4.07 -7.20 23.45
C ASP A 359 -3.67 -7.40 24.91
N LEU A 360 -4.62 -7.77 25.76
CA LEU A 360 -4.36 -8.14 27.16
C LEU A 360 -3.63 -9.48 27.28
N MET A 361 -3.84 -10.43 26.36
CA MET A 361 -3.01 -11.63 26.28
C MET A 361 -1.59 -11.30 25.80
N LYS A 362 -1.46 -10.45 24.77
CA LYS A 362 -0.15 -10.00 24.25
C LYS A 362 0.67 -9.26 25.31
N SER A 363 0.06 -8.34 26.06
CA SER A 363 0.75 -7.57 27.11
C SER A 363 1.25 -8.43 28.27
N ARG A 364 0.74 -9.66 28.38
CA ARG A 364 1.15 -10.65 29.38
C ARG A 364 2.02 -11.78 28.83
N GLY A 365 2.48 -11.65 27.58
CA GLY A 365 3.30 -12.67 26.94
C GLY A 365 2.56 -13.99 26.67
N LEU A 366 1.22 -13.99 26.68
CA LEU A 366 0.41 -15.15 26.34
C LEU A 366 0.24 -15.26 24.82
N ASP A 367 0.21 -16.50 24.31
CA ASP A 367 -0.10 -16.76 22.91
C ASP A 367 -1.53 -16.30 22.59
N SER A 368 -1.62 -15.29 21.71
CA SER A 368 -2.87 -14.66 21.33
C SER A 368 -3.45 -15.20 20.01
N SER A 369 -2.91 -16.29 19.45
CA SER A 369 -3.43 -16.95 18.25
C SER A 369 -4.86 -17.47 18.43
N ARG A 370 -5.58 -17.73 17.33
CA ARG A 370 -6.98 -18.23 17.40
C ARG A 370 -7.05 -19.55 18.16
N GLU A 371 -6.13 -20.44 17.85
CA GLU A 371 -6.00 -21.77 18.43
C GLU A 371 -5.68 -21.65 19.92
N ALA A 372 -4.71 -20.80 20.29
CA ALA A 372 -4.36 -20.58 21.69
C ALA A 372 -5.49 -19.94 22.50
N ARG A 373 -6.29 -19.02 21.95
CA ARG A 373 -7.44 -18.45 22.64
C ARG A 373 -8.54 -19.48 22.91
N VAL A 374 -8.76 -20.42 21.98
CA VAL A 374 -9.71 -21.53 22.19
C VAL A 374 -9.19 -22.49 23.26
N ILE A 375 -7.90 -22.80 23.25
CA ILE A 375 -7.25 -23.62 24.28
C ILE A 375 -7.34 -22.95 25.65
N TYR A 376 -6.99 -21.66 25.73
CA TYR A 376 -7.05 -20.84 26.94
C TYR A 376 -8.48 -20.81 27.50
N ALA A 377 -9.48 -20.52 26.67
CA ALA A 377 -10.88 -20.53 27.09
C ALA A 377 -11.32 -21.89 27.64
N ARG A 378 -10.91 -22.99 27.00
CA ARG A 378 -11.21 -24.35 27.48
C ARG A 378 -10.53 -24.65 28.83
N GLN A 379 -9.26 -24.28 28.98
CA GLN A 379 -8.49 -24.48 30.22
C GLN A 379 -9.08 -23.70 31.40
N HIS A 380 -9.65 -22.52 31.14
CA HIS A 380 -10.17 -21.61 32.15
C HIS A 380 -11.70 -21.63 32.28
N GLY A 381 -12.38 -22.59 31.67
CA GLY A 381 -13.84 -22.75 31.78
C GLY A 381 -14.66 -21.60 31.18
N ILE A 382 -14.10 -20.87 30.22
CA ILE A 382 -14.75 -19.75 29.54
C ILE A 382 -15.67 -20.30 28.44
N GLY A 383 -16.97 -20.41 28.76
CA GLY A 383 -17.99 -20.92 27.86
C GLY A 383 -18.50 -19.90 26.82
N GLY A 384 -19.34 -20.37 25.90
CA GLY A 384 -19.92 -19.57 24.81
C GLY A 384 -19.44 -20.00 23.44
N VAL A 385 -19.97 -19.36 22.39
CA VAL A 385 -19.55 -19.60 20.99
C VAL A 385 -18.18 -18.93 20.78
N PRO A 386 -17.12 -19.68 20.45
CA PRO A 386 -15.79 -19.11 20.24
C PRO A 386 -15.83 -17.95 19.24
N PHE A 387 -15.10 -16.88 19.55
CA PHE A 387 -15.01 -15.64 18.75
C PHE A 387 -16.30 -14.81 18.63
N SER A 388 -17.37 -15.16 19.34
CA SER A 388 -18.52 -14.25 19.52
C SER A 388 -18.16 -13.08 20.45
N ALA A 389 -18.91 -11.98 20.37
CA ALA A 389 -18.71 -10.81 21.23
C ALA A 389 -18.83 -11.18 22.73
N SER A 390 -19.84 -11.98 23.10
CA SER A 390 -20.05 -12.44 24.47
C SER A 390 -18.92 -13.35 24.97
N TRP A 391 -18.34 -14.17 24.10
CA TRP A 391 -17.16 -14.97 24.40
C TRP A 391 -15.90 -14.12 24.54
N GLY A 392 -15.72 -13.12 23.68
CA GLY A 392 -14.62 -12.15 23.77
C GLY A 392 -14.69 -11.30 25.04
N GLU A 393 -15.88 -10.88 25.47
CA GLU A 393 -16.09 -10.20 26.75
C GLU A 393 -15.84 -11.14 27.94
N ALA A 394 -16.25 -12.40 27.87
CA ALA A 394 -15.98 -13.38 28.90
C ALA A 394 -14.47 -13.64 29.06
N MET A 395 -13.74 -13.73 27.94
CA MET A 395 -12.29 -13.77 27.91
C MET A 395 -11.65 -12.54 28.53
N LEU A 396 -12.09 -11.35 28.12
CA LEU A 396 -11.58 -10.07 28.65
C LEU A 396 -11.78 -9.99 30.17
N ARG A 397 -12.99 -10.29 30.65
CA ARG A 397 -13.31 -10.29 32.08
C ARG A 397 -12.46 -11.30 32.86
N HIS A 398 -12.21 -12.48 32.29
CA HIS A 398 -11.37 -13.48 32.93
C HIS A 398 -9.91 -13.00 33.02
N LEU A 399 -9.35 -12.49 31.93
CA LEU A 399 -7.99 -11.96 31.90
C LEU A 399 -7.86 -10.77 32.86
N GLN A 400 -8.80 -9.83 32.89
CA GLN A 400 -8.75 -8.69 33.81
C GLN A 400 -8.77 -9.10 35.29
N LYS A 401 -9.44 -10.21 35.65
CA LYS A 401 -9.52 -10.70 37.03
C LYS A 401 -8.34 -11.57 37.46
N ASN A 402 -7.77 -12.34 36.53
CA ASN A 402 -6.78 -13.39 36.81
C ASN A 402 -5.40 -13.04 36.22
N GLY A 403 -5.05 -11.76 36.28
CA GLY A 403 -3.92 -11.16 35.59
C GLY A 403 -2.79 -10.70 36.44
#